data_AF-A0A0N4U6C2-F1
#
_entry.id   AF-A0A0N4U6C2-F1
#
_cell.length_a   1.000
_cell.length_b   1.000
_cell.length_c   1.000
_cell.angle_alpha   90.00
_cell.angle_beta   90.00
_cell.angle_gamma   90.00
#
_symmetry.space_group_name_H-M   'P 1'
#
loop_
_entity.id
_entity.type
_entity.pdbx_description
1 polymer ?
#
loop_
_entity_poly.entity_id
_entity_poly.type
_entity_poly.pdbx_seq_one_letter_code
_entity_poly.pdbx_strand_id
1 'polypeptide(L)'
;MDGTTELTTYKQQLDDVDNELMNCDNLERRNELLTARADLVELIDLLSENLDEDTANNAHQLSSFYNESDQSNGNNQSENAFNEECEISADEIIGMNCRAPYKRIVDKAIHLHDAIILELINNGDCSLKVKILYCYPLELAMKPCEYFLNDRCSYGENCKYSHGEEVMFSDLLEYVPPDFSNLVEDSLVLVQVENGLWCSGRVTAVDDENLAVKLLSTGKEVATLRSKVLPLPEFSKDSSLDLEVSEQSSSSSSWQELKGETKGRVTIGDLGDWEKHTRGIGMKLLLKMGYRVGEGLGRNSDGIVHAIQPVIFPKNKSVDICMESKKKVIDGLNQKRDCVKRAIAKKLAESAANNNVFALINKLNPETQKVLDHEDKQLKASSSKCLGIHSLNIDKEIKELKIKERKLHEGIARNMRDRTTAERLKRNLAHCQQEIAKLKKRQQRLANEIDNRRYKKDIF
;
A
#
# COMPACT_ATOMS: atom_id res chain seq x y z
N MET A 1 -14.60 -20.96 -14.10
CA MET A 1 -15.02 -22.31 -14.54
C MET A 1 -13.82 -23.14 -15.03
N ASP A 2 -12.69 -22.53 -15.37
CA ASP A 2 -11.56 -23.24 -16.00
C ASP A 2 -10.61 -23.94 -15.00
N GLY A 3 -10.39 -23.38 -13.81
CA GLY A 3 -9.43 -23.94 -12.84
C GLY A 3 -9.76 -25.33 -12.29
N THR A 4 -11.05 -25.68 -12.16
CA THR A 4 -11.45 -27.02 -11.70
C THR A 4 -11.25 -28.09 -12.76
N THR A 5 -11.40 -27.75 -14.05
CA THR A 5 -11.12 -28.67 -15.16
C THR A 5 -9.63 -28.97 -15.28
N GLU A 6 -8.78 -27.96 -15.11
CA GLU A 6 -7.32 -28.12 -15.16
C GLU A 6 -6.82 -29.03 -14.03
N LEU A 7 -7.31 -28.84 -12.80
CA LEU A 7 -6.92 -29.68 -11.66
C LEU A 7 -7.34 -31.15 -11.84
N THR A 8 -8.48 -31.41 -12.48
CA THR A 8 -8.88 -32.79 -12.83
C THR A 8 -7.96 -33.41 -13.89
N THR A 9 -7.46 -32.63 -14.85
CA THR A 9 -6.54 -33.14 -15.88
C THR A 9 -5.17 -33.51 -15.30
N TYR A 10 -4.62 -32.68 -14.41
CA TYR A 10 -3.33 -32.99 -13.76
C TYR A 10 -3.41 -34.20 -12.83
N LYS A 11 -4.53 -34.38 -12.12
CA LYS A 11 -4.77 -35.59 -11.31
C LYS A 11 -4.81 -36.86 -12.16
N GLN A 12 -5.46 -36.79 -13.32
CA GLN A 12 -5.50 -37.92 -14.25
C GLN A 12 -4.10 -38.25 -14.81
N GLN A 13 -3.30 -37.22 -15.14
CA GLN A 13 -1.91 -37.42 -15.56
C GLN A 13 -1.04 -38.04 -14.46
N LEU A 14 -1.28 -37.68 -13.19
CA LEU A 14 -0.58 -38.27 -12.05
C LEU A 14 -0.92 -39.76 -11.89
N ASP A 15 -2.19 -40.13 -12.05
CA ASP A 15 -2.62 -41.54 -12.05
C ASP A 15 -1.96 -42.33 -13.21
N ASP A 16 -1.83 -41.72 -14.40
CA ASP A 16 -1.15 -42.33 -15.55
C ASP A 16 0.34 -42.55 -15.28
N VAL A 17 1.03 -41.58 -14.67
CA VAL A 17 2.45 -41.69 -14.28
C VAL A 17 2.65 -42.76 -13.19
N ASP A 18 1.75 -42.83 -12.21
CA ASP A 18 1.81 -43.87 -11.16
C ASP A 18 1.58 -45.27 -11.75
N ASN A 19 0.72 -45.41 -12.76
CA ASN A 19 0.53 -46.65 -13.52
C ASN A 19 1.78 -47.04 -14.34
N GLU A 20 2.45 -46.07 -14.97
CA GLU A 20 3.72 -46.30 -15.68
C GLU A 20 4.84 -46.70 -14.70
N LEU A 21 4.88 -46.12 -13.50
CA LEU A 21 5.86 -46.45 -12.46
C LEU A 21 5.72 -47.87 -11.89
N MET A 22 4.52 -48.47 -11.97
CA MET A 22 4.27 -49.86 -11.58
C MET A 22 4.74 -50.87 -12.64
N ASN A 23 4.77 -50.45 -13.92
CA ASN A 23 5.11 -51.32 -15.06
C ASN A 23 6.52 -51.09 -15.63
N CYS A 24 7.28 -50.11 -15.14
CA CYS A 24 8.61 -49.78 -15.64
C CYS A 24 9.74 -50.54 -14.93
N ASP A 25 10.36 -51.48 -15.65
CA ASP A 25 11.58 -52.21 -15.24
C ASP A 25 12.89 -51.44 -15.54
N ASN A 26 12.85 -50.43 -16.42
CA ASN A 26 14.02 -49.64 -16.80
C ASN A 26 14.29 -48.49 -15.80
N LEU A 27 15.49 -48.46 -15.22
CA LEU A 27 15.91 -47.49 -14.20
C LEU A 27 15.94 -46.04 -14.70
N GLU A 28 16.36 -45.80 -15.94
CA GLU A 28 16.44 -44.44 -16.52
C GLU A 28 15.04 -43.85 -16.69
N ARG A 29 14.15 -44.63 -17.32
CA ARG A 29 12.75 -44.26 -17.49
C ARG A 29 12.04 -44.06 -16.15
N ARG A 30 12.35 -44.89 -15.15
CA ARG A 30 11.80 -44.75 -13.80
C ARG A 30 12.20 -43.43 -13.15
N ASN A 31 13.45 -42.97 -13.33
CA ASN A 31 13.90 -41.69 -12.79
C ASN A 31 13.21 -40.50 -13.48
N GLU A 32 13.02 -40.56 -14.81
CA GLU A 32 12.25 -39.54 -15.54
C GLU A 32 10.80 -39.44 -15.03
N LEU A 33 10.16 -40.58 -14.80
CA LEU A 33 8.79 -40.63 -14.27
C LEU A 33 8.70 -40.11 -12.82
N LEU A 34 9.71 -40.35 -11.99
CA LEU A 34 9.78 -39.79 -10.64
C LEU A 34 9.93 -38.26 -10.65
N THR A 35 10.70 -37.71 -11.59
CA THR A 35 10.81 -36.25 -11.79
C THR A 35 9.48 -35.68 -12.26
N ALA A 36 8.87 -36.26 -13.31
CA ALA A 36 7.57 -35.82 -13.81
C ALA A 36 6.47 -35.88 -12.75
N ARG A 37 6.50 -36.89 -11.88
CA ARG A 37 5.60 -37.01 -10.73
C ARG A 37 5.80 -35.87 -9.73
N ALA A 38 7.03 -35.47 -9.44
CA ALA A 38 7.30 -34.37 -8.53
C ALA A 38 6.75 -33.04 -9.09
N ASP A 39 6.99 -32.78 -10.37
CA ASP A 39 6.51 -31.58 -11.07
C ASP A 39 4.97 -31.51 -11.09
N LEU A 40 4.29 -32.64 -11.35
CA LEU A 40 2.82 -32.71 -11.32
C LEU A 40 2.23 -32.46 -9.93
N VAL A 41 2.88 -32.95 -8.87
CA VAL A 41 2.43 -32.68 -7.49
C VAL A 41 2.57 -31.20 -7.16
N GLU A 42 3.68 -30.57 -7.52
CA GLU A 42 3.90 -29.13 -7.32
C GLU A 42 2.85 -28.29 -8.07
N LEU A 43 2.51 -28.65 -9.31
CA LEU A 43 1.46 -27.97 -10.07
C LEU A 43 0.06 -28.13 -9.45
N ILE A 44 -0.27 -29.31 -8.92
CA ILE A 44 -1.55 -29.56 -8.25
C ILE A 44 -1.65 -28.72 -6.97
N ASP A 45 -0.58 -28.65 -6.19
CA ASP A 45 -0.54 -27.87 -4.95
C ASP A 45 -0.75 -26.37 -5.25
N LEU A 46 -0.01 -25.81 -6.22
CA LEU A 46 -0.17 -24.42 -6.67
C LEU A 46 -1.59 -24.10 -7.18
N LEU A 47 -2.19 -25.01 -7.95
CA LEU A 47 -3.56 -24.82 -8.44
C LEU A 47 -4.61 -24.96 -7.33
N SER A 48 -4.34 -25.78 -6.32
CA SER A 48 -5.24 -25.93 -5.17
C SER A 48 -5.24 -24.69 -4.28
N GLU A 49 -4.07 -24.09 -4.05
CA GLU A 49 -3.94 -22.84 -3.30
C GLU A 49 -4.72 -21.70 -3.98
N ASN A 50 -4.63 -21.58 -5.31
CA ASN A 50 -5.38 -20.59 -6.08
C ASN A 50 -6.91 -20.79 -6.01
N LEU A 51 -7.40 -22.03 -5.94
CA LEU A 51 -8.84 -22.32 -5.82
C LEU A 51 -9.38 -22.03 -4.42
N ASP A 52 -8.57 -22.25 -3.38
CA ASP A 52 -8.94 -21.93 -1.99
C ASP A 52 -9.00 -20.40 -1.79
N GLU A 53 -8.13 -19.64 -2.45
CA GLU A 53 -8.20 -18.18 -2.51
C GLU A 53 -9.47 -17.70 -3.25
N ASP A 54 -9.79 -18.29 -4.41
CA ASP A 54 -10.98 -17.94 -5.19
C ASP A 54 -12.31 -18.30 -4.48
N THR A 55 -12.34 -19.39 -3.71
CA THR A 55 -13.54 -19.80 -2.96
C THR A 55 -13.72 -19.02 -1.66
N ALA A 56 -12.64 -18.64 -0.97
CA ALA A 56 -12.72 -17.71 0.16
C ALA A 56 -13.27 -16.34 -0.28
N ASN A 57 -12.87 -15.86 -1.46
CA ASN A 57 -13.32 -14.59 -2.03
C ASN A 57 -14.78 -14.62 -2.51
N ASN A 58 -15.24 -15.75 -3.05
CA ASN A 58 -16.63 -15.90 -3.53
C ASN A 58 -17.65 -16.21 -2.40
N ALA A 59 -17.26 -16.95 -1.36
CA ALA A 59 -18.14 -17.23 -0.21
C ALA A 59 -18.48 -15.97 0.60
N HIS A 60 -17.59 -14.97 0.58
CA HIS A 60 -17.79 -13.67 1.22
C HIS A 60 -18.75 -12.75 0.45
N GLN A 61 -18.96 -12.98 -0.85
CA GLN A 61 -19.90 -12.23 -1.71
C GLN A 61 -21.31 -12.85 -1.76
N LEU A 62 -21.42 -14.18 -1.61
CA LEU A 62 -22.71 -14.89 -1.68
C LEU A 62 -23.51 -14.84 -0.36
N SER A 63 -22.82 -14.68 0.77
CA SER A 63 -23.44 -14.58 2.12
C SER A 63 -24.05 -13.20 2.40
N SER A 64 -23.62 -12.15 1.68
CA SER A 64 -24.18 -10.80 1.78
C SER A 64 -25.53 -10.60 1.07
N PHE A 65 -26.00 -11.57 0.28
CA PHE A 65 -27.18 -11.41 -0.58
C PHE A 65 -28.52 -11.88 0.04
N TYR A 66 -28.51 -12.50 1.23
CA TYR A 66 -29.70 -13.15 1.83
C TYR A 66 -30.17 -12.59 3.18
N ASN A 67 -29.61 -11.51 3.70
CA ASN A 67 -29.96 -10.97 5.03
C ASN A 67 -30.44 -9.51 5.00
N GLU A 68 -31.54 -9.25 4.27
CA GLU A 68 -32.37 -8.05 4.45
C GLU A 68 -33.78 -8.47 4.87
N SER A 69 -34.01 -8.66 6.17
CA SER A 69 -35.33 -8.54 6.79
C SER A 69 -35.18 -8.23 8.28
N ASP A 70 -35.82 -7.14 8.68
CA ASP A 70 -36.28 -6.79 10.03
C ASP A 70 -35.33 -6.17 11.08
N GLN A 71 -35.57 -4.86 11.24
CA GLN A 71 -35.82 -4.16 12.52
C GLN A 71 -34.63 -3.60 13.31
N SER A 72 -34.29 -2.35 12.94
CA SER A 72 -34.29 -1.17 13.81
C SER A 72 -33.85 -1.32 15.27
N ASN A 73 -32.62 -0.94 15.59
CA ASN A 73 -32.33 0.07 16.63
C ASN A 73 -30.84 0.43 16.66
N GLY A 74 -30.56 1.73 16.81
CA GLY A 74 -29.25 2.31 16.58
C GLY A 74 -28.17 1.99 17.61
N ASN A 75 -26.94 1.88 17.11
CA ASN A 75 -25.80 2.62 17.65
C ASN A 75 -24.63 2.52 16.66
N ASN A 76 -24.03 3.68 16.35
CA ASN A 76 -22.97 3.86 15.36
C ASN A 76 -21.68 3.14 15.75
N GLN A 77 -21.41 1.97 15.17
CA GLN A 77 -20.10 1.32 15.10
C GLN A 77 -20.04 0.46 13.83
N SER A 78 -19.58 0.99 12.70
CA SER A 78 -19.45 0.19 11.48
C SER A 78 -18.49 0.77 10.45
N GLU A 79 -17.18 0.78 10.70
CA GLU A 79 -16.19 0.83 9.60
C GLU A 79 -14.95 0.03 10.02
N ASN A 80 -15.00 -1.29 9.86
CA ASN A 80 -13.84 -2.19 9.92
C ASN A 80 -14.22 -3.55 9.28
N ALA A 81 -14.18 -3.60 7.95
CA ALA A 81 -14.11 -4.83 7.17
C ALA A 81 -13.49 -4.44 5.82
N PHE A 82 -12.65 -5.29 5.23
CA PHE A 82 -11.76 -5.03 4.06
C PHE A 82 -10.38 -4.44 4.39
N ASN A 83 -9.65 -5.09 5.30
CA ASN A 83 -8.18 -5.04 5.33
C ASN A 83 -7.66 -6.40 4.83
N GLU A 84 -7.51 -6.54 3.51
CA GLU A 84 -6.61 -7.56 2.94
C GLU A 84 -5.20 -6.94 2.88
N GLU A 85 -4.31 -7.47 3.71
CA GLU A 85 -2.95 -6.99 3.89
C GLU A 85 -2.06 -7.45 2.71
N CYS A 86 -1.91 -6.61 1.68
CA CYS A 86 -0.79 -6.77 0.73
C CYS A 86 0.52 -6.37 1.41
N GLU A 87 1.23 -7.36 1.98
CA GLU A 87 2.59 -7.18 2.51
C GLU A 87 3.60 -7.07 1.35
N ILE A 88 3.78 -5.88 0.76
CA ILE A 88 4.92 -5.62 -0.15
C ILE A 88 6.17 -5.43 0.71
N SER A 89 7.15 -6.33 0.56
CA SER A 89 8.42 -6.25 1.29
C SER A 89 9.22 -5.01 0.86
N ALA A 90 10.00 -4.41 1.78
CA ALA A 90 10.87 -3.27 1.43
C ALA A 90 11.86 -3.61 0.29
N ASP A 91 12.28 -4.88 0.23
CA ASP A 91 13.17 -5.41 -0.79
C ASP A 91 12.50 -5.53 -2.16
N GLU A 92 11.16 -5.63 -2.22
CA GLU A 92 10.40 -5.66 -3.48
C GLU A 92 10.27 -4.28 -4.10
N ILE A 93 10.32 -3.22 -3.28
CA ILE A 93 10.22 -1.83 -3.76
C ILE A 93 11.52 -1.39 -4.41
N ILE A 94 12.65 -1.89 -3.91
CA ILE A 94 13.97 -1.66 -4.50
C ILE A 94 14.00 -2.36 -5.86
N GLY A 95 14.28 -1.59 -6.92
CA GLY A 95 14.26 -2.07 -8.29
C GLY A 95 12.96 -1.82 -9.05
N MET A 96 11.89 -1.35 -8.39
CA MET A 96 10.65 -0.99 -9.11
C MET A 96 10.85 0.23 -10.00
N ASN A 97 10.23 0.19 -11.18
CA ASN A 97 10.10 1.34 -12.07
C ASN A 97 9.02 2.30 -11.54
N CYS A 98 9.30 3.59 -11.59
CA CYS A 98 8.41 4.66 -11.21
C CYS A 98 8.56 5.86 -12.16
N ARG A 99 7.66 6.83 -12.06
CA ARG A 99 7.77 8.13 -12.70
C ARG A 99 8.03 9.19 -11.65
N ALA A 100 9.09 9.96 -11.83
CA ALA A 100 9.51 10.93 -10.85
C ALA A 100 9.72 12.32 -11.47
N PRO A 101 9.40 13.40 -10.74
CA PRO A 101 9.77 14.74 -11.13
C PRO A 101 11.29 14.91 -11.03
N TYR A 102 11.84 15.84 -11.81
CA TYR A 102 13.23 16.27 -11.68
C TYR A 102 13.29 17.72 -11.18
N LYS A 103 14.32 18.04 -10.38
CA LYS A 103 14.49 19.36 -9.74
C LYS A 103 14.47 20.52 -10.75
N ARG A 104 14.93 20.29 -11.98
CA ARG A 104 15.02 21.28 -13.04
C ARG A 104 14.25 20.80 -14.26
N ILE A 105 13.59 21.73 -14.95
CA ILE A 105 12.97 21.43 -16.25
C ILE A 105 14.09 21.47 -17.31
N VAL A 106 14.52 20.29 -17.77
CA VAL A 106 15.53 20.17 -18.83
C VAL A 106 14.88 20.26 -20.21
N ASP A 107 13.71 19.64 -20.36
CA ASP A 107 12.90 19.67 -21.56
C ASP A 107 11.48 20.12 -21.23
N LYS A 108 10.92 21.04 -22.01
CA LYS A 108 9.54 21.49 -21.83
C LYS A 108 8.52 20.40 -22.18
N ALA A 109 8.91 19.43 -23.00
CA ALA A 109 8.04 18.32 -23.37
C ALA A 109 7.91 17.25 -22.27
N ILE A 110 8.82 17.23 -21.29
CA ILE A 110 8.93 16.14 -20.30
C ILE A 110 9.00 16.72 -18.89
N HIS A 111 7.92 16.57 -18.13
CA HIS A 111 7.85 16.99 -16.73
C HIS A 111 8.12 15.85 -15.74
N LEU A 112 7.90 14.62 -16.18
CA LEU A 112 8.03 13.41 -15.39
C LEU A 112 8.96 12.47 -16.15
N HIS A 113 9.94 11.92 -15.45
CA HIS A 113 10.94 11.03 -16.02
C HIS A 113 10.76 9.63 -15.44
N ASP A 114 10.90 8.62 -16.30
CA ASP A 114 10.94 7.24 -15.84
C ASP A 114 12.24 7.03 -15.04
N ALA A 115 12.09 6.41 -13.88
CA ALA A 115 13.16 6.19 -12.90
C ALA A 115 13.01 4.83 -12.23
N ILE A 116 14.08 4.35 -11.61
CA ILE A 116 14.12 3.10 -10.83
C ILE A 116 14.45 3.45 -9.39
N ILE A 117 13.74 2.84 -8.44
CA ILE A 117 14.00 3.01 -7.01
C ILE A 117 15.27 2.24 -6.63
N LEU A 118 16.29 2.96 -6.16
CA LEU A 118 17.57 2.40 -5.74
C LEU A 118 17.59 2.03 -4.25
N GLU A 119 17.09 2.92 -3.40
CA GLU A 119 17.18 2.75 -1.94
C GLU A 119 16.03 3.50 -1.24
N LEU A 120 15.56 2.95 -0.12
CA LEU A 120 14.59 3.61 0.77
C LEU A 120 15.35 4.37 1.87
N ILE A 121 15.21 5.70 1.89
CA ILE A 121 15.84 6.56 2.90
C ILE A 121 14.81 6.84 4.00
N ASN A 122 15.01 6.23 5.16
CA ASN A 122 14.17 6.49 6.33
C ASN A 122 14.78 7.60 7.20
N ASN A 123 14.22 8.80 7.10
CA ASN A 123 14.67 9.95 7.87
C ASN A 123 13.97 10.08 9.23
N GLY A 124 13.49 9.00 9.87
CA GLY A 124 12.94 9.03 11.24
C GLY A 124 11.65 9.84 11.45
N ASP A 125 11.36 10.78 10.56
CA ASP A 125 10.15 11.55 10.43
C ASP A 125 9.17 10.76 9.54
N CYS A 126 7.86 10.93 9.75
CA CYS A 126 6.80 10.22 9.03
C CYS A 126 6.79 10.39 7.48
N SER A 127 7.78 11.05 6.88
CA SER A 127 7.93 11.20 5.43
C SER A 127 8.93 10.19 4.87
N LEU A 128 8.43 9.24 4.09
CA LEU A 128 9.25 8.27 3.35
C LEU A 128 9.93 8.97 2.17
N LYS A 129 11.26 8.96 2.16
CA LYS A 129 12.07 9.38 1.01
C LYS A 129 12.63 8.16 0.31
N VAL A 130 12.76 8.27 -0.99
CA VAL A 130 13.34 7.23 -1.83
C VAL A 130 14.39 7.85 -2.72
N LYS A 131 15.47 7.10 -2.89
CA LYS A 131 16.56 7.45 -3.78
C LYS A 131 16.31 6.78 -5.11
N ILE A 132 16.24 7.56 -6.18
CA ILE A 132 15.89 7.08 -7.52
C ILE A 132 17.01 7.33 -8.54
N LEU A 133 17.07 6.52 -9.58
CA LEU A 133 17.94 6.72 -10.75
C LEU A 133 17.09 6.88 -12.01
N TYR A 134 17.33 7.92 -12.80
CA TYR A 134 16.59 8.15 -14.04
C TYR A 134 17.03 7.18 -15.15
N CYS A 135 16.07 6.55 -15.83
CA CYS A 135 16.33 5.59 -16.89
C CYS A 135 16.89 6.24 -18.16
N TYR A 136 16.38 7.44 -18.49
CA TYR A 136 16.68 8.13 -19.75
C TYR A 136 17.25 9.52 -19.45
N PRO A 137 18.57 9.63 -19.18
CA PRO A 137 19.17 10.87 -18.72
C PRO A 137 19.23 11.92 -19.84
N LEU A 138 18.64 13.09 -19.59
CA LEU A 138 18.68 14.24 -20.52
C LEU A 138 19.93 15.10 -20.35
N GLU A 139 20.49 15.11 -19.14
CA GLU A 139 21.75 15.80 -18.81
C GLU A 139 22.70 14.88 -18.03
N LEU A 140 23.98 15.26 -17.97
CA LEU A 140 25.01 14.46 -17.28
C LEU A 140 24.70 14.22 -15.80
N ALA A 141 24.05 15.19 -15.14
CA ALA A 141 23.63 15.08 -13.74
C ALA A 141 22.52 14.05 -13.50
N MET A 142 21.77 13.66 -14.54
CA MET A 142 20.79 12.57 -14.47
C MET A 142 21.42 11.21 -14.77
N LYS A 143 22.55 11.19 -15.50
CA LYS A 143 23.19 9.94 -15.92
C LYS A 143 23.80 9.23 -14.71
N PRO A 144 23.47 7.95 -14.45
CA PRO A 144 24.02 7.22 -13.32
C PRO A 144 25.54 7.11 -13.39
N CYS A 145 26.20 7.31 -12.26
CA CYS A 145 27.65 7.20 -12.12
C CYS A 145 28.08 5.72 -12.08
N GLU A 146 28.80 5.26 -13.11
CA GLU A 146 29.32 3.88 -13.18
C GLU A 146 30.23 3.52 -11.99
N TYR A 147 30.98 4.48 -11.45
CA TYR A 147 31.82 4.25 -10.28
C TYR A 147 31.01 4.15 -9.00
N PHE A 148 29.88 4.88 -8.90
CA PHE A 148 29.00 4.82 -7.73
C PHE A 148 28.25 3.49 -7.68
N LEU A 149 27.76 3.01 -8.82
CA LEU A 149 27.11 1.69 -8.92
C LEU A 149 28.06 0.53 -8.54
N ASN A 150 29.37 0.76 -8.62
CA ASN A 150 30.40 -0.20 -8.21
C ASN A 150 31.02 0.13 -6.83
N ASP A 151 30.44 1.07 -6.07
CA ASP A 151 30.94 1.54 -4.77
C ASP A 151 32.40 2.07 -4.77
N ARG A 152 32.88 2.55 -5.92
CA ARG A 152 34.25 3.08 -6.14
C ARG A 152 34.31 4.60 -6.31
N CYS A 153 33.18 5.30 -6.26
CA CYS A 153 33.18 6.74 -6.48
C CYS A 153 33.69 7.50 -5.25
N SER A 154 34.79 8.24 -5.41
CA SER A 154 35.38 9.08 -4.36
C SER A 154 34.83 10.52 -4.33
N TYR A 155 34.04 10.93 -5.33
CA TYR A 155 33.60 12.32 -5.47
C TYR A 155 32.38 12.69 -4.59
N GLY A 156 31.69 11.71 -4.01
CA GLY A 156 30.49 11.94 -3.20
C GLY A 156 29.42 12.74 -3.97
N GLU A 157 28.81 13.73 -3.33
CA GLU A 157 27.79 14.61 -3.94
C GLU A 157 28.35 15.52 -5.06
N ASN A 158 29.67 15.71 -5.13
CA ASN A 158 30.32 16.53 -6.16
C ASN A 158 30.63 15.74 -7.45
N CYS A 159 30.12 14.52 -7.57
CA CYS A 159 30.28 13.74 -8.78
C CYS A 159 29.57 14.41 -9.97
N LYS A 160 30.19 14.38 -11.14
CA LYS A 160 29.59 14.91 -12.38
C LYS A 160 28.37 14.11 -12.85
N TYR A 161 28.26 12.87 -12.38
CA TYR A 161 27.22 11.91 -12.71
C TYR A 161 26.33 11.67 -11.49
N SER A 162 25.09 11.25 -11.72
CA SER A 162 24.10 11.00 -10.67
C SER A 162 24.51 9.85 -9.75
N HIS A 163 24.41 10.08 -8.44
CA HIS A 163 24.41 9.03 -7.42
C HIS A 163 22.99 8.65 -7.00
N GLY A 164 21.98 9.14 -7.72
CA GLY A 164 20.57 9.06 -7.35
C GLY A 164 20.05 10.38 -6.78
N GLU A 165 18.76 10.60 -6.98
CA GLU A 165 18.03 11.78 -6.55
C GLU A 165 17.06 11.41 -5.42
N GLU A 166 16.97 12.25 -4.38
CA GLU A 166 16.08 11.99 -3.25
C GLU A 166 14.71 12.62 -3.52
N VAL A 167 13.69 11.78 -3.64
CA VAL A 167 12.31 12.21 -3.89
C VAL A 167 11.39 11.68 -2.80
N MET A 168 10.35 12.43 -2.45
CA MET A 168 9.34 11.91 -1.54
C MET A 168 8.58 10.77 -2.23
N PHE A 169 8.31 9.68 -1.50
CA PHE A 169 7.52 8.57 -2.04
C PHE A 169 6.13 9.02 -2.51
N SER A 170 5.60 10.10 -1.93
CA SER A 170 4.33 10.70 -2.34
C SER A 170 4.34 11.38 -3.72
N ASP A 171 5.50 11.83 -4.18
CA ASP A 171 5.64 12.52 -5.47
C ASP A 171 5.90 11.53 -6.62
N LEU A 172 6.15 10.25 -6.28
CA LEU A 172 6.30 9.20 -7.27
C LEU A 172 4.95 8.81 -7.87
N LEU A 173 4.96 8.67 -9.19
CA LEU A 173 3.87 8.13 -9.99
C LEU A 173 4.20 6.71 -10.45
N GLU A 174 3.15 6.00 -10.82
CA GLU A 174 3.26 4.64 -11.36
C GLU A 174 3.94 4.68 -12.73
N TYR A 175 4.78 3.69 -12.99
CA TYR A 175 5.43 3.54 -14.28
C TYR A 175 4.40 3.17 -15.35
N VAL A 176 4.39 3.91 -16.45
CA VAL A 176 3.56 3.62 -17.62
C VAL A 176 4.49 3.22 -18.76
N PRO A 177 4.41 1.98 -19.25
CA PRO A 177 5.24 1.54 -20.36
C PRO A 177 4.94 2.36 -21.62
N PRO A 178 5.97 2.76 -22.39
CA PRO A 178 5.78 3.52 -23.61
C PRO A 178 5.03 2.68 -24.66
N ASP A 179 4.02 3.27 -25.29
CA ASP A 179 3.28 2.63 -26.39
C ASP A 179 3.92 2.97 -27.75
N PHE A 180 4.48 1.96 -28.41
CA PHE A 180 5.14 2.08 -29.71
C PHE A 180 4.16 2.01 -30.89
N SER A 181 2.88 1.73 -30.66
CA SER A 181 1.89 1.51 -31.71
C SER A 181 1.56 2.79 -32.48
N ASN A 182 1.61 3.94 -31.81
CA ASN A 182 1.28 5.25 -32.36
C ASN A 182 2.48 6.00 -32.97
N LEU A 183 3.60 5.31 -33.20
CA LEU A 183 4.80 5.92 -33.73
C LEU A 183 4.69 6.17 -35.24
N VAL A 184 4.33 7.40 -35.61
CA VAL A 184 4.18 7.87 -37.00
C VAL A 184 5.21 8.96 -37.29
N GLU A 185 5.45 9.27 -38.57
CA GLU A 185 6.15 10.50 -38.95
C GLU A 185 5.56 11.73 -38.24
N ASP A 186 6.43 12.69 -37.90
CA ASP A 186 6.19 13.89 -37.08
C ASP A 186 5.89 13.65 -35.59
N SER A 187 5.81 12.40 -35.12
CA SER A 187 5.60 12.10 -33.70
C SER A 187 6.78 12.57 -32.85
N LEU A 188 6.48 13.13 -31.67
CA LEU A 188 7.48 13.47 -30.65
C LEU A 188 8.06 12.22 -30.00
N VAL A 189 9.39 12.14 -29.97
CA VAL A 189 10.12 11.02 -29.41
C VAL A 189 11.34 11.50 -28.62
N LEU A 190 11.80 10.66 -27.72
CA LEU A 190 13.09 10.77 -27.07
C LEU A 190 14.08 9.79 -27.72
N VAL A 191 15.25 10.28 -28.14
CA VAL A 191 16.26 9.50 -28.87
C VAL A 191 17.58 9.51 -28.14
N GLN A 192 18.26 8.36 -28.11
CA GLN A 192 19.61 8.25 -27.56
C GLN A 192 20.64 8.91 -28.50
N VAL A 193 21.34 9.92 -27.99
CA VAL A 193 22.43 10.66 -28.65
C VAL A 193 23.78 10.17 -28.11
N GLU A 194 24.87 10.75 -28.62
CA GLU A 194 26.24 10.54 -28.14
C GLU A 194 26.36 10.67 -26.61
N ASN A 195 27.31 9.93 -26.03
CA ASN A 195 27.58 9.86 -24.58
C ASN A 195 26.48 9.20 -23.73
N GLY A 196 25.47 8.57 -24.37
CA GLY A 196 24.38 7.89 -23.69
C GLY A 196 23.33 8.84 -23.09
N LEU A 197 23.34 10.11 -23.52
CA LEU A 197 22.30 11.08 -23.20
C LEU A 197 21.12 10.90 -24.15
N TRP A 198 19.95 11.30 -23.70
CA TRP A 198 18.72 11.27 -24.47
C TRP A 198 18.27 12.69 -24.80
N CYS A 199 17.69 12.90 -25.97
CA CYS A 199 17.21 14.21 -26.43
C CYS A 199 15.86 14.05 -27.12
N SER A 200 15.00 15.06 -26.99
CA SER A 200 13.74 15.09 -27.72
C SER A 200 13.97 15.41 -29.20
N GLY A 201 13.13 14.80 -30.04
CA GLY A 201 13.16 14.93 -31.48
C GLY A 201 11.80 14.65 -32.10
N ARG A 202 11.66 14.98 -33.38
CA ARG A 202 10.50 14.62 -34.21
C ARG A 202 10.92 13.57 -35.23
N VAL A 203 10.15 12.51 -35.35
CA VAL A 203 10.41 11.47 -36.35
C VAL A 203 10.22 12.07 -37.75
N THR A 204 11.23 11.99 -38.62
CA THR A 204 11.16 12.50 -40.00
C THR A 204 10.87 11.41 -41.01
N ALA A 205 11.31 10.18 -40.73
CA ALA A 205 11.02 9.01 -41.57
C ALA A 205 11.02 7.76 -40.68
N VAL A 206 10.09 6.86 -40.97
CA VAL A 206 9.96 5.56 -40.31
C VAL A 206 10.29 4.46 -41.32
N ASP A 207 11.29 3.65 -41.01
CA ASP A 207 11.59 2.38 -41.68
C ASP A 207 11.34 1.22 -40.69
N ASP A 208 11.38 -0.03 -41.15
CA ASP A 208 11.03 -1.19 -40.31
C ASP A 208 11.91 -1.31 -39.04
N GLU A 209 13.22 -1.12 -39.20
CA GLU A 209 14.19 -1.19 -38.09
C GLU A 209 14.76 0.18 -37.70
N ASN A 210 14.86 1.10 -38.67
CA ASN A 210 15.54 2.38 -38.51
C ASN A 210 14.55 3.55 -38.51
N LEU A 211 14.84 4.55 -37.69
CA LEU A 211 14.08 5.79 -37.60
C LEU A 211 15.03 6.95 -37.86
N ALA A 212 14.62 7.88 -38.72
CA ALA A 212 15.27 9.17 -38.82
C ALA A 212 14.54 10.14 -37.90
N VAL A 213 15.28 10.79 -37.00
CA VAL A 213 14.71 11.75 -36.05
C VAL A 213 15.47 13.07 -36.12
N LYS A 214 14.71 14.16 -36.24
CA LYS A 214 15.23 15.53 -36.16
C LYS A 214 15.20 16.01 -34.72
N LEU A 215 16.38 16.20 -34.14
CA LEU A 215 16.54 16.67 -32.77
C LEU A 215 15.97 18.09 -32.59
N LEU A 216 15.13 18.30 -31.57
CA LEU A 216 14.55 19.62 -31.30
C LEU A 216 15.58 20.64 -30.79
N SER A 217 16.60 20.17 -30.09
CA SER A 217 17.64 21.01 -29.49
C SER A 217 18.64 21.56 -30.52
N THR A 218 19.08 20.72 -31.46
CA THR A 218 20.16 21.06 -32.41
C THR A 218 19.66 21.23 -33.85
N GLY A 219 18.45 20.75 -34.17
CA GLY A 219 17.94 20.70 -35.54
C GLY A 219 18.60 19.65 -36.43
N LYS A 220 19.57 18.87 -35.91
CA LYS A 220 20.26 17.81 -36.67
C LYS A 220 19.38 16.58 -36.83
N GLU A 221 19.45 15.96 -38.00
CA GLU A 221 18.79 14.69 -38.30
C GLU A 221 19.75 13.54 -37.95
N VAL A 222 19.27 12.61 -37.15
CA VAL A 222 20.04 11.45 -36.68
C VAL A 222 19.27 10.19 -37.08
N ALA A 223 19.95 9.26 -37.74
CA ALA A 223 19.44 7.92 -38.00
C ALA A 223 19.73 7.02 -36.78
N THR A 224 18.68 6.46 -36.19
CA THR A 224 18.74 5.61 -35.00
C THR A 224 17.86 4.37 -35.13
N LEU A 225 18.24 3.28 -34.47
CA LEU A 225 17.44 2.05 -34.43
C LEU A 225 16.16 2.27 -33.58
N ARG A 226 15.06 1.61 -33.93
CA ARG A 226 13.77 1.68 -33.19
C ARG A 226 13.90 1.40 -31.68
N SER A 227 14.85 0.55 -31.28
CA SER A 227 15.13 0.24 -29.86
C SER A 227 15.76 1.38 -29.05
N LYS A 228 16.27 2.41 -29.71
CA LYS A 228 16.90 3.60 -29.08
C LYS A 228 16.01 4.83 -29.12
N VAL A 229 14.70 4.62 -29.32
CA VAL A 229 13.70 5.67 -29.44
C VAL A 229 12.55 5.37 -28.48
N LEU A 230 12.05 6.40 -27.79
CA LEU A 230 10.91 6.31 -26.88
C LEU A 230 9.82 7.29 -27.32
N PRO A 231 8.59 6.84 -27.56
CA PRO A 231 7.47 7.71 -27.89
C PRO A 231 7.11 8.60 -26.69
N LEU A 232 6.92 9.89 -26.96
CA LEU A 232 6.39 10.85 -25.98
C LEU A 232 4.93 11.12 -26.34
N PRO A 233 4.01 11.10 -25.36
CA PRO A 233 2.62 11.45 -25.64
C PRO A 233 2.55 12.92 -26.06
N GLU A 234 2.08 13.18 -27.28
CA GLU A 234 1.83 14.54 -27.73
C GLU A 234 0.60 15.08 -26.99
N PHE A 235 0.83 16.01 -26.05
CA PHE A 235 -0.24 16.90 -25.63
C PHE A 235 -0.58 17.77 -26.86
N SER A 236 -1.74 17.50 -27.46
CA SER A 236 -2.23 18.22 -28.63
C SER A 236 -2.10 19.73 -28.42
N LYS A 237 -1.48 20.40 -29.40
CA LYS A 237 -1.13 21.83 -29.41
C LYS A 237 -2.32 22.81 -29.39
N ASP A 238 -3.51 22.36 -28.98
CA ASP A 238 -4.70 23.21 -28.86
C ASP A 238 -4.85 23.86 -27.47
N SER A 239 -3.91 23.62 -26.54
CA SER A 239 -3.77 24.43 -25.31
C SER A 239 -2.66 25.46 -25.46
N SER A 240 -2.91 26.51 -26.25
CA SER A 240 -2.20 27.78 -26.12
C SER A 240 -2.62 28.43 -24.79
N LEU A 241 -1.76 28.48 -23.78
CA LEU A 241 -1.87 29.44 -22.68
C LEU A 241 -0.61 29.42 -21.80
N ASP A 242 0.23 30.41 -22.06
CA ASP A 242 0.91 31.27 -21.09
C ASP A 242 1.01 30.76 -19.65
N LEU A 243 2.19 30.22 -19.35
CA LEU A 243 2.70 29.99 -18.00
C LEU A 243 2.95 31.35 -17.32
N GLU A 244 1.89 31.95 -16.79
CA GLU A 244 2.00 32.87 -15.66
C GLU A 244 1.82 32.09 -14.35
N VAL A 245 2.82 32.24 -13.49
CA VAL A 245 2.90 31.70 -12.14
C VAL A 245 1.76 32.29 -11.31
N SER A 246 0.74 31.50 -11.00
CA SER A 246 -0.20 31.86 -9.94
C SER A 246 -0.76 30.63 -9.24
N GLU A 247 -0.59 30.68 -7.93
CA GLU A 247 -0.94 29.70 -6.91
C GLU A 247 -2.44 29.33 -6.94
N GLN A 248 -2.72 28.05 -6.65
CA GLN A 248 -4.01 27.52 -6.17
C GLN A 248 -5.23 27.55 -7.14
N SER A 249 -5.62 26.38 -7.67
CA SER A 249 -6.95 25.79 -7.37
C SER A 249 -7.24 24.52 -8.18
N SER A 250 -7.52 23.45 -7.43
CA SER A 250 -7.85 22.09 -7.86
C SER A 250 -9.32 21.96 -8.29
N SER A 251 -9.73 22.55 -9.42
CA SER A 251 -11.16 22.66 -9.78
C SER A 251 -11.54 22.43 -11.25
N SER A 252 -10.59 22.20 -12.17
CA SER A 252 -10.88 22.27 -13.62
C SER A 252 -11.56 21.05 -14.25
N SER A 253 -11.58 19.88 -13.60
CA SER A 253 -12.17 18.65 -14.16
C SER A 253 -13.67 18.48 -13.89
N SER A 254 -14.25 19.28 -12.97
CA SER A 254 -15.66 19.14 -12.57
C SER A 254 -16.68 19.59 -13.63
N TRP A 255 -16.26 20.33 -14.66
CA TRP A 255 -17.16 20.89 -15.66
C TRP A 255 -17.57 19.91 -16.77
N GLN A 256 -16.77 18.86 -16.99
CA GLN A 256 -17.03 17.86 -18.03
C GLN A 256 -18.11 16.85 -17.59
N GLU A 257 -18.18 16.48 -16.31
CA GLU A 257 -19.22 15.59 -15.77
C GLU A 257 -20.63 16.21 -15.80
N LEU A 258 -20.74 17.54 -15.67
CA LEU A 258 -22.04 18.23 -15.69
C LEU A 258 -22.71 18.23 -17.07
N LYS A 259 -21.98 17.95 -18.16
CA LYS A 259 -22.56 17.88 -19.52
C LYS A 259 -23.39 16.61 -19.75
N GLY A 260 -23.24 15.58 -18.91
CA GLY A 260 -23.86 14.26 -19.12
C GLY A 260 -25.10 13.95 -18.27
N GLU A 261 -25.39 14.73 -17.22
CA GLU A 261 -26.48 14.39 -16.28
C GLU A 261 -27.85 14.89 -16.77
N THR A 262 -28.50 14.14 -17.67
CA THR A 262 -29.92 14.33 -18.00
C THR A 262 -30.82 13.81 -16.87
N LYS A 263 -30.95 14.58 -15.79
CA LYS A 263 -31.93 14.31 -14.73
C LYS A 263 -33.11 15.29 -14.86
N GLY A 264 -34.07 14.97 -15.74
CA GLY A 264 -35.36 15.67 -15.79
C GLY A 264 -36.04 15.69 -17.17
N ARG A 265 -37.36 15.88 -17.17
CA ARG A 265 -38.28 15.85 -18.33
C ARG A 265 -38.13 17.11 -19.20
N VAL A 266 -37.00 17.29 -19.87
CA VAL A 266 -36.81 18.32 -20.89
C VAL A 266 -36.39 17.60 -22.16
N THR A 267 -37.28 17.57 -23.14
CA THR A 267 -37.01 16.97 -24.44
C THR A 267 -36.21 17.94 -25.29
N ILE A 268 -35.38 17.40 -26.19
CA ILE A 268 -34.62 18.18 -27.19
C ILE A 268 -35.65 18.94 -28.04
N GLY A 269 -35.88 20.23 -27.73
CA GLY A 269 -36.92 21.05 -28.35
C GLY A 269 -37.71 21.95 -27.39
N ASP A 270 -37.66 21.72 -26.07
CA ASP A 270 -38.36 22.55 -25.07
C ASP A 270 -37.64 23.89 -24.77
N LEU A 271 -36.46 24.10 -25.36
CA LEU A 271 -35.73 25.37 -25.30
C LEU A 271 -36.46 26.42 -26.16
N GLY A 272 -37.44 27.10 -25.57
CA GLY A 272 -38.26 28.08 -26.29
C GLY A 272 -39.59 28.41 -25.64
N ASP A 273 -39.96 27.82 -24.49
CA ASP A 273 -41.23 28.15 -23.83
C ASP A 273 -41.35 29.64 -23.44
N TRP A 274 -40.24 30.30 -23.15
CA TRP A 274 -40.17 31.74 -22.92
C TRP A 274 -40.39 32.58 -24.20
N GLU A 275 -40.22 31.99 -25.40
CA GLU A 275 -40.53 32.66 -26.67
C GLU A 275 -42.01 32.98 -26.83
N LYS A 276 -42.88 32.15 -26.24
CA LYS A 276 -44.33 32.41 -26.15
C LYS A 276 -44.61 33.78 -25.52
N HIS A 277 -43.75 34.23 -24.61
CA HIS A 277 -43.87 35.51 -23.92
C HIS A 277 -43.08 36.66 -24.58
N THR A 278 -42.16 36.38 -25.50
CA THR A 278 -41.27 37.40 -26.11
C THR A 278 -41.52 37.62 -27.60
N ARG A 279 -42.59 37.03 -28.18
CA ARG A 279 -42.95 37.19 -29.60
C ARG A 279 -41.77 36.88 -30.55
N GLY A 280 -40.91 35.92 -30.18
CA GLY A 280 -39.75 35.51 -30.96
C GLY A 280 -38.59 36.52 -31.00
N ILE A 281 -38.64 37.62 -30.25
CA ILE A 281 -37.55 38.62 -30.22
C ILE A 281 -36.25 38.04 -29.67
N GLY A 282 -36.31 37.24 -28.60
CA GLY A 282 -35.09 36.71 -28.01
C GLY A 282 -34.42 35.65 -28.89
N MET A 283 -35.20 34.76 -29.53
CA MET A 283 -34.63 33.79 -30.46
C MET A 283 -34.01 34.45 -31.69
N LYS A 284 -34.68 35.48 -32.23
CA LYS A 284 -34.12 36.30 -33.31
C LYS A 284 -32.83 37.00 -32.91
N LEU A 285 -32.72 37.45 -31.65
CA LEU A 285 -31.51 38.04 -31.12
C LEU A 285 -30.38 37.00 -30.95
N LEU A 286 -30.70 35.81 -30.42
CA LEU A 286 -29.75 34.70 -30.26
C LEU A 286 -29.18 34.28 -31.62
N LEU A 287 -30.04 34.06 -32.62
CA LEU A 287 -29.64 33.75 -33.99
C LEU A 287 -28.73 34.85 -34.57
N LYS A 288 -29.04 36.12 -34.32
CA LYS A 288 -28.23 37.26 -34.76
C LYS A 288 -26.84 37.30 -34.10
N MET A 289 -26.73 36.77 -32.87
CA MET A 289 -25.48 36.70 -32.12
C MET A 289 -24.71 35.38 -32.32
N GLY A 290 -25.16 34.52 -33.25
CA GLY A 290 -24.44 33.31 -33.63
C GLY A 290 -24.90 32.03 -32.92
N TYR A 291 -26.01 32.05 -32.18
CA TYR A 291 -26.63 30.83 -31.66
C TYR A 291 -27.16 29.97 -32.81
N ARG A 292 -26.89 28.67 -32.76
CA ARG A 292 -27.39 27.66 -33.70
C ARG A 292 -28.37 26.75 -32.96
N VAL A 293 -29.56 26.56 -33.53
CA VAL A 293 -30.61 25.74 -32.88
C VAL A 293 -30.11 24.31 -32.72
N GLY A 294 -30.06 23.83 -31.47
CA GLY A 294 -29.57 22.49 -31.13
C GLY A 294 -28.08 22.42 -30.79
N GLU A 295 -27.35 23.53 -30.88
CA GLU A 295 -25.94 23.64 -30.53
C GLU A 295 -25.73 24.49 -29.28
N GLY A 296 -24.60 24.28 -28.59
CA GLY A 296 -24.24 25.05 -27.42
C GLY A 296 -23.79 26.47 -27.76
N LEU A 297 -23.94 27.40 -26.82
CA LEU A 297 -23.34 28.74 -26.94
C LEU A 297 -21.80 28.66 -26.82
N GLY A 298 -21.06 29.11 -27.83
CA GLY A 298 -19.60 29.17 -27.80
C GLY A 298 -19.00 29.31 -29.20
N ARG A 299 -17.70 29.62 -29.27
CA ARG A 299 -16.97 29.75 -30.54
C ARG A 299 -16.98 28.45 -31.36
N ASN A 300 -16.96 27.31 -30.68
CA ASN A 300 -16.95 25.97 -31.28
C ASN A 300 -18.24 25.18 -30.98
N SER A 301 -19.32 25.87 -30.60
CA SER A 301 -20.59 25.22 -30.23
C SER A 301 -20.52 24.34 -28.95
N ASP A 302 -19.50 24.55 -28.12
CA ASP A 302 -19.21 23.75 -26.92
C ASP A 302 -20.14 24.01 -25.71
N GLY A 303 -21.03 25.00 -25.81
CA GLY A 303 -21.89 25.39 -24.70
C GLY A 303 -22.91 24.33 -24.29
N ILE A 304 -23.57 24.58 -23.18
CA ILE A 304 -24.61 23.69 -22.67
C ILE A 304 -25.89 23.94 -23.48
N VAL A 305 -26.37 22.91 -24.18
CA VAL A 305 -27.60 22.96 -24.99
C VAL A 305 -28.87 23.01 -24.12
N HIS A 306 -28.79 22.45 -22.92
CA HIS A 306 -29.92 22.25 -22.01
C HIS A 306 -29.83 23.17 -20.79
N ALA A 307 -30.97 23.66 -20.30
CA ALA A 307 -30.98 24.42 -19.05
C ALA A 307 -30.56 23.53 -17.85
N ILE A 308 -29.61 24.01 -17.04
CA ILE A 308 -29.20 23.32 -15.80
C ILE A 308 -30.34 23.39 -14.81
N GLN A 309 -30.78 22.24 -14.30
CA GLN A 309 -31.84 22.20 -13.29
C GLN A 309 -31.31 22.58 -11.90
N PRO A 310 -32.09 23.35 -11.11
CA PRO A 310 -31.71 23.66 -9.74
C PRO A 310 -31.81 22.40 -8.86
N VAL A 311 -30.71 22.05 -8.19
CA VAL A 311 -30.70 20.98 -7.18
C VAL A 311 -31.21 21.55 -5.86
N ILE A 312 -32.31 21.00 -5.35
CA ILE A 312 -32.86 21.39 -4.05
C ILE A 312 -32.06 20.70 -2.96
N PHE A 313 -31.22 21.44 -2.26
CA PHE A 313 -30.49 20.94 -1.09
C PHE A 313 -31.38 20.95 0.17
N PRO A 314 -31.14 20.03 1.12
CA PRO A 314 -31.84 20.03 2.40
C PRO A 314 -31.67 21.35 3.15
N LYS A 315 -32.74 21.81 3.82
CA LYS A 315 -32.72 23.04 4.64
C LYS A 315 -31.63 22.93 5.72
N ASN A 316 -30.98 24.05 6.06
CA ASN A 316 -29.94 24.17 7.09
C ASN A 316 -28.57 23.52 6.80
N LYS A 317 -28.22 23.27 5.52
CA LYS A 317 -26.84 22.90 5.14
C LYS A 317 -26.22 24.01 4.27
N SER A 318 -24.95 24.33 4.53
CA SER A 318 -24.19 25.24 3.67
C SER A 318 -23.83 24.56 2.35
N VAL A 319 -23.56 25.37 1.32
CA VAL A 319 -23.11 24.90 0.01
C VAL A 319 -21.83 24.06 0.14
N ASP A 320 -20.95 24.41 1.08
CA ASP A 320 -19.66 23.75 1.31
C ASP A 320 -19.81 22.28 1.73
N ILE A 321 -20.69 22.00 2.70
CA ILE A 321 -20.98 20.63 3.19
C ILE A 321 -21.53 19.75 2.06
N CYS A 322 -22.35 20.35 1.18
CA CYS A 322 -22.91 19.67 0.03
C CYS A 322 -21.87 19.37 -1.06
N MET A 323 -20.83 20.19 -1.21
CA MET A 323 -19.73 19.93 -2.13
C MET A 323 -18.75 18.87 -1.61
N GLU A 324 -18.40 18.90 -0.32
CA GLU A 324 -17.49 17.93 0.29
C GLU A 324 -18.02 16.49 0.23
N SER A 325 -19.33 16.33 0.36
CA SER A 325 -19.99 15.02 0.28
C SER A 325 -19.86 14.37 -1.10
N LYS A 326 -19.75 15.16 -2.18
CA LYS A 326 -19.61 14.66 -3.56
C LYS A 326 -18.17 14.25 -3.91
N LYS A 327 -17.15 14.78 -3.23
CA LYS A 327 -15.73 14.45 -3.49
C LYS A 327 -15.31 13.04 -3.07
N LYS A 328 -16.17 12.26 -2.40
CA LYS A 328 -15.82 10.96 -1.81
C LYS A 328 -15.82 9.78 -2.78
N VAL A 329 -16.01 9.98 -4.08
CA VAL A 329 -15.80 8.93 -5.08
C VAL A 329 -14.31 8.93 -5.43
N ILE A 330 -13.53 8.11 -4.73
CA ILE A 330 -12.08 7.97 -4.90
C ILE A 330 -11.84 6.73 -5.76
N ASP A 331 -11.26 6.91 -6.95
CA ASP A 331 -10.83 5.84 -7.85
C ASP A 331 -9.94 4.82 -7.12
N GLY A 332 -10.21 3.52 -7.33
CA GLY A 332 -9.53 2.39 -6.65
C GLY A 332 -8.00 2.35 -6.79
N LEU A 333 -7.41 3.14 -7.70
CA LEU A 333 -5.97 3.29 -7.89
C LEU A 333 -5.28 4.03 -6.73
N ASN A 334 -5.94 5.03 -6.12
CA ASN A 334 -5.36 5.78 -5.00
C ASN A 334 -5.37 4.98 -3.69
N GLN A 335 -6.31 4.02 -3.53
CA GLN A 335 -6.35 3.15 -2.35
C GLN A 335 -5.15 2.21 -2.29
N LYS A 336 -4.70 1.64 -3.42
CA LYS A 336 -3.47 0.84 -3.47
C LYS A 336 -2.25 1.64 -3.02
N ARG A 337 -2.12 2.90 -3.49
CA ARG A 337 -1.02 3.80 -3.08
C ARG A 337 -1.03 4.07 -1.58
N ASP A 338 -2.19 4.36 -1.02
CA ASP A 338 -2.32 4.65 0.42
C ASP A 338 -2.11 3.40 1.29
N CYS A 339 -2.50 2.22 0.79
CA CYS A 339 -2.23 0.95 1.44
C CYS A 339 -0.72 0.66 1.51
N VAL A 340 -0.02 0.79 0.37
CA VAL A 340 1.44 0.58 0.28
C VAL A 340 2.18 1.59 1.16
N LYS A 341 1.79 2.88 1.15
CA LYS A 341 2.35 3.90 2.05
C LYS A 341 2.19 3.52 3.53
N ARG A 342 1.02 3.02 3.92
CA ARG A 342 0.74 2.58 5.31
C ARG A 342 1.53 1.32 5.69
N ALA A 343 1.64 0.34 4.79
CA ALA A 343 2.40 -0.88 5.01
C ALA A 343 3.90 -0.57 5.23
N ILE A 344 4.49 0.26 4.36
CA ILE A 344 5.89 0.68 4.47
C ILE A 344 6.13 1.45 5.78
N ALA A 345 5.24 2.40 6.13
CA ALA A 345 5.35 3.16 7.38
C ALA A 345 5.27 2.26 8.64
N LYS A 346 4.39 1.25 8.64
CA LYS A 346 4.25 0.28 9.75
C LYS A 346 5.53 -0.54 9.93
N LYS A 347 6.09 -1.09 8.84
CA LYS A 347 7.32 -1.90 8.90
C LYS A 347 8.55 -1.06 9.31
N LEU A 348 8.62 0.21 8.89
CA LEU A 348 9.71 1.11 9.31
C LEU A 348 9.62 1.49 10.80
N ALA A 349 8.41 1.66 11.33
CA ALA A 349 8.19 1.81 12.77
C ALA A 349 8.57 0.54 13.56
N GLU A 350 8.27 -0.64 13.02
CA GLU A 350 8.67 -1.93 13.61
C GLU A 350 10.20 -2.13 13.58
N SER A 351 10.88 -1.72 12.51
CA SER A 351 12.34 -1.79 12.40
C SER A 351 13.03 -0.80 13.35
N ALA A 352 12.50 0.41 13.49
CA ALA A 352 12.98 1.39 14.49
C ALA A 352 12.80 0.88 15.94
N ALA A 353 11.72 0.15 16.22
CA ALA A 353 11.50 -0.46 17.54
C ALA A 353 12.44 -1.65 17.83
N ASN A 354 12.89 -2.38 16.79
CA ASN A 354 13.77 -3.53 16.92
C ASN A 354 15.25 -3.18 17.21
N ASN A 355 15.65 -1.91 17.10
CA ASN A 355 17.04 -1.47 17.39
C ASN A 355 17.30 -1.15 18.87
N ASN A 356 16.31 -1.30 19.76
CA ASN A 356 16.52 -1.15 21.19
C ASN A 356 17.09 -2.45 21.79
N VAL A 357 18.33 -2.40 22.30
CA VAL A 357 19.03 -3.51 23.00
C VAL A 357 18.12 -4.23 24.02
N PHE A 358 17.22 -3.50 24.68
CA PHE A 358 16.27 -4.05 25.64
C PHE A 358 15.12 -4.86 25.02
N ALA A 359 14.70 -4.55 23.79
CA ALA A 359 13.71 -5.35 23.06
C ALA A 359 14.30 -6.71 22.64
N LEU A 360 15.59 -6.73 22.28
CA LEU A 360 16.33 -7.97 22.00
C LEU A 360 16.44 -8.84 23.27
N ILE A 361 16.75 -8.24 24.42
CA ILE A 361 16.81 -8.94 25.72
C ILE A 361 15.43 -9.51 26.11
N ASN A 362 14.34 -8.79 25.82
CA ASN A 362 12.98 -9.30 26.07
C ASN A 362 12.59 -10.44 25.11
N LYS A 363 13.06 -10.42 23.85
CA LYS A 363 12.90 -11.54 22.90
C LYS A 363 13.73 -12.77 23.27
N LEU A 364 14.89 -12.59 23.93
CA LEU A 364 15.76 -13.68 24.39
C LEU A 364 15.25 -14.37 25.66
N ASN A 365 14.22 -13.84 26.34
CA ASN A 365 13.66 -14.44 27.55
C ASN A 365 12.17 -14.84 27.40
N PRO A 366 11.80 -15.61 26.35
CA PRO A 366 10.41 -15.94 26.04
C PRO A 366 9.72 -16.80 27.11
N GLU A 367 10.49 -17.42 28.02
CA GLU A 367 9.96 -18.27 29.08
C GLU A 367 9.19 -17.47 30.15
N THR A 368 9.58 -16.23 30.42
CA THR A 368 8.94 -15.46 31.50
C THR A 368 7.58 -14.88 31.13
N GLN A 369 7.31 -14.54 29.86
CA GLN A 369 5.99 -14.06 29.44
C GLN A 369 5.00 -15.20 29.15
N LYS A 370 5.44 -16.27 28.48
CA LYS A 370 4.60 -17.44 28.19
C LYS A 370 4.11 -18.14 29.47
N VAL A 371 4.93 -18.19 30.52
CA VAL A 371 4.53 -18.77 31.82
C VAL A 371 3.46 -17.92 32.51
N LEU A 372 3.53 -16.59 32.45
CA LEU A 372 2.53 -15.72 33.08
C LEU A 372 1.19 -15.78 32.33
N ASP A 373 1.21 -15.82 30.99
CA ASP A 373 0.00 -15.96 30.18
C ASP A 373 -0.67 -17.33 30.37
N HIS A 374 0.12 -18.39 30.54
CA HIS A 374 -0.37 -19.73 30.82
C HIS A 374 -0.99 -19.82 32.22
N GLU A 375 -0.36 -19.22 33.23
CA GLU A 375 -0.94 -19.11 34.58
C GLU A 375 -2.26 -18.33 34.56
N ASP A 376 -2.34 -17.20 33.87
CA ASP A 376 -3.56 -16.38 33.81
C ASP A 376 -4.71 -17.09 33.07
N LYS A 377 -4.41 -17.88 32.03
CA LYS A 377 -5.39 -18.76 31.37
C LYS A 377 -5.91 -19.85 32.31
N GLN A 378 -5.02 -20.47 33.10
CA GLN A 378 -5.40 -21.47 34.10
C GLN A 378 -6.24 -20.86 35.24
N LEU A 379 -5.91 -19.65 35.68
CA LEU A 379 -6.66 -18.91 36.69
C LEU A 379 -8.09 -18.61 36.21
N LYS A 380 -8.25 -18.18 34.95
CA LYS A 380 -9.58 -17.95 34.32
C LYS A 380 -10.39 -19.24 34.18
N ALA A 381 -9.77 -20.37 33.84
CA ALA A 381 -10.43 -21.66 33.69
C ALA A 381 -10.84 -22.31 35.03
N SER A 382 -10.17 -21.97 36.13
CA SER A 382 -10.37 -22.62 37.43
C SER A 382 -11.68 -22.22 38.11
N SER A 383 -12.34 -23.18 38.77
CA SER A 383 -13.57 -22.96 39.53
C SER A 383 -13.37 -22.02 40.74
N SER A 384 -14.40 -21.27 41.14
CA SER A 384 -14.34 -20.31 42.26
C SER A 384 -13.91 -20.95 43.59
N LYS A 385 -14.29 -22.21 43.83
CA LYS A 385 -13.86 -22.98 45.01
C LYS A 385 -12.36 -23.29 44.96
N CYS A 386 -11.83 -23.64 43.78
CA CYS A 386 -10.40 -23.93 43.59
C CYS A 386 -9.55 -22.66 43.79
N LEU A 387 -10.01 -21.51 43.29
CA LEU A 387 -9.33 -20.23 43.51
C LEU A 387 -9.20 -19.88 45.00
N GLY A 388 -10.24 -20.14 45.79
CA GLY A 388 -10.20 -19.96 47.25
C GLY A 388 -9.17 -20.86 47.93
N ILE A 389 -9.08 -22.13 47.52
CA ILE A 389 -8.09 -23.08 48.05
C ILE A 389 -6.67 -22.65 47.65
N HIS A 390 -6.45 -22.22 46.40
CA HIS A 390 -5.15 -21.72 45.95
C HIS A 390 -4.70 -20.48 46.73
N SER A 391 -5.62 -19.56 47.03
CA SER A 391 -5.34 -18.38 47.85
C SER A 391 -4.83 -18.79 49.25
N LEU A 392 -5.52 -19.74 49.91
CA LEU A 392 -5.11 -20.24 51.23
C LEU A 392 -3.76 -20.97 51.21
N ASN A 393 -3.45 -21.70 50.14
CA ASN A 393 -2.17 -22.39 50.00
C ASN A 393 -1.02 -21.40 49.81
N ILE A 394 -1.20 -20.37 48.97
CA ILE A 394 -0.21 -19.29 48.82
C ILE A 394 0.00 -18.54 50.14
N ASP A 395 -1.05 -18.29 50.92
CA ASP A 395 -0.92 -17.67 52.24
C ASP A 395 -0.11 -18.52 53.23
N LYS A 396 -0.26 -19.86 53.18
CA LYS A 396 0.55 -20.79 53.98
C LYS A 396 2.01 -20.72 53.56
N GLU A 397 2.30 -20.78 52.26
CA GLU A 397 3.66 -20.68 51.73
C GLU A 397 4.34 -19.34 52.09
N ILE A 398 3.62 -18.22 51.97
CA ILE A 398 4.11 -16.90 52.37
C ILE A 398 4.45 -16.89 53.87
N LYS A 399 3.62 -17.50 54.73
CA LYS A 399 3.90 -17.60 56.17
C LYS A 399 5.16 -18.43 56.45
N GLU A 400 5.33 -19.55 55.77
CA GLU A 400 6.53 -20.39 55.89
C GLU A 400 7.80 -19.67 55.43
N LEU A 401 7.75 -18.99 54.29
CA LEU A 401 8.88 -18.19 53.80
C LEU A 401 9.20 -17.02 54.74
N LYS A 402 8.21 -16.34 55.32
CA LYS A 402 8.44 -15.30 56.34
C LYS A 402 9.10 -15.85 57.61
N ILE A 403 8.80 -17.08 58.01
CA ILE A 403 9.52 -17.74 59.11
C ILE A 403 10.98 -18.00 58.72
N LYS A 404 11.24 -18.47 57.49
CA LYS A 404 12.60 -18.67 56.97
C LYS A 404 13.38 -17.35 56.89
N GLU A 405 12.76 -16.27 56.42
CA GLU A 405 13.33 -14.92 56.38
C GLU A 405 13.77 -14.45 57.77
N ARG A 406 12.91 -14.61 58.79
CA ARG A 406 13.26 -14.30 60.19
C ARG A 406 14.46 -15.11 60.69
N LYS A 407 14.49 -16.43 60.44
CA LYS A 407 15.62 -17.29 60.79
C LYS A 407 16.92 -16.88 60.10
N LEU A 408 16.84 -16.42 58.84
CA LEU A 408 17.99 -15.90 58.10
C LEU A 408 18.49 -14.58 58.68
N HIS A 409 17.60 -13.66 59.06
CA HIS A 409 17.97 -12.43 59.78
C HIS A 409 18.67 -12.73 61.11
N GLU A 410 18.12 -13.62 61.93
CA GLU A 410 18.74 -14.08 63.18
C GLU A 410 20.09 -14.78 62.93
N GLY A 411 20.21 -15.54 61.84
CA GLY A 411 21.45 -16.16 61.41
C GLY A 411 22.53 -15.13 61.04
N ILE A 412 22.16 -14.07 60.33
CA ILE A 412 23.07 -12.97 59.97
C ILE A 412 23.53 -12.25 61.23
N ALA A 413 22.61 -11.94 62.14
CA ALA A 413 22.92 -11.27 63.41
C ALA A 413 23.90 -12.08 64.27
N ARG A 414 23.76 -13.41 64.30
CA ARG A 414 24.68 -14.32 65.02
C ARG A 414 26.06 -14.42 64.37
N ASN A 415 26.12 -14.42 63.05
CA ASN A 415 27.35 -14.64 62.28
C ASN A 415 27.99 -13.33 61.77
N MET A 416 27.74 -12.19 62.42
CA MET A 416 28.27 -10.88 62.01
C MET A 416 29.81 -10.84 61.90
N ARG A 417 30.51 -11.69 62.67
CA ARG A 417 31.99 -11.76 62.68
C ARG A 417 32.56 -12.53 61.48
N ASP A 418 31.85 -13.56 61.01
CA ASP A 418 32.30 -14.42 59.93
C ASP A 418 31.76 -13.90 58.59
N ARG A 419 32.59 -13.11 57.90
CA ARG A 419 32.20 -12.43 56.66
C ARG A 419 31.62 -13.39 55.60
N THR A 420 32.26 -14.53 55.37
CA THR A 420 31.87 -15.49 54.33
C THR A 420 30.51 -16.13 54.61
N THR A 421 30.23 -16.49 55.87
CA THR A 421 28.95 -17.08 56.27
C THR A 421 27.85 -16.03 56.27
N ALA A 422 28.15 -14.80 56.73
CA ALA A 422 27.23 -13.66 56.66
C ALA A 422 26.85 -13.33 55.22
N GLU A 423 27.80 -13.31 54.28
CA GLU A 423 27.54 -13.09 52.85
C GLU A 423 26.67 -14.18 52.24
N ARG A 424 26.91 -15.46 52.57
CA ARG A 424 26.06 -16.58 52.15
C ARG A 424 24.63 -16.43 52.68
N LEU A 425 24.46 -16.07 53.95
CA LEU A 425 23.14 -15.85 54.55
C LEU A 425 22.42 -14.65 53.94
N LYS A 426 23.14 -13.56 53.62
CA LYS A 426 22.59 -12.41 52.87
C LYS A 426 22.09 -12.81 51.48
N ARG A 427 22.83 -13.65 50.75
CA ARG A 427 22.39 -14.20 49.46
C ARG A 427 21.12 -15.02 49.59
N ASN A 428 21.05 -15.90 50.59
CA ASN A 428 19.84 -16.69 50.86
C ASN A 428 18.65 -15.81 51.27
N LEU A 429 18.89 -14.75 52.04
CA LEU A 429 17.87 -13.78 52.42
C LEU A 429 17.32 -13.09 51.17
N ALA A 430 18.19 -12.60 50.29
CA ALA A 430 17.78 -11.97 49.03
C ALA A 430 16.94 -12.92 48.16
N HIS A 431 17.32 -14.19 48.06
CA HIS A 431 16.54 -15.20 47.35
C HIS A 431 15.16 -15.44 48.01
N CYS A 432 15.11 -15.56 49.34
CA CYS A 432 13.86 -15.72 50.07
C CYS A 432 12.91 -14.51 49.89
N GLN A 433 13.45 -13.29 49.83
CA GLN A 433 12.69 -12.07 49.57
C GLN A 433 12.13 -12.02 48.14
N GLN A 434 12.90 -12.48 47.14
CA GLN A 434 12.42 -12.60 45.77
C GLN A 434 11.24 -13.58 45.65
N GLU A 435 11.33 -14.74 46.31
CA GLU A 435 10.24 -15.72 46.34
C GLU A 435 8.97 -15.18 47.03
N ILE A 436 9.13 -14.46 48.15
CA ILE A 436 8.01 -13.76 48.80
C ILE A 436 7.39 -12.73 47.85
N ALA A 437 8.19 -11.98 47.09
CA ALA A 437 7.69 -11.01 46.12
C ALA A 437 6.93 -11.69 44.95
N LYS A 438 7.41 -12.83 44.45
CA LYS A 438 6.72 -13.63 43.42
C LYS A 438 5.36 -14.13 43.92
N LEU A 439 5.31 -14.72 45.12
CA LEU A 439 4.05 -15.21 45.71
C LEU A 439 3.06 -14.08 45.99
N LYS A 440 3.53 -12.91 46.44
CA LYS A 440 2.67 -11.71 46.62
C LYS A 440 2.06 -11.24 45.30
N LYS A 441 2.83 -11.22 44.21
CA LYS A 441 2.31 -10.88 42.87
C LYS A 441 1.25 -11.89 42.43
N ARG A 442 1.47 -13.19 42.65
CA ARG A 442 0.50 -14.25 42.37
C ARG A 442 -0.77 -14.10 43.22
N GLN A 443 -0.64 -13.73 44.49
CA GLN A 443 -1.76 -13.42 45.38
C GLN A 443 -2.59 -12.23 44.87
N GLN A 444 -1.95 -11.15 44.40
CA GLN A 444 -2.65 -10.01 43.81
C GLN A 444 -3.42 -10.39 42.54
N ARG A 445 -2.85 -11.21 41.66
CA ARG A 445 -3.55 -11.71 40.47
C ARG A 445 -4.79 -12.53 40.82
N LEU A 446 -4.67 -13.43 41.80
CA LEU A 446 -5.80 -14.20 42.32
C LEU A 446 -6.88 -13.32 42.94
N ALA A 447 -6.49 -12.30 43.72
CA ALA A 447 -7.43 -11.36 44.32
C ALA A 447 -8.21 -10.58 43.25
N ASN A 448 -7.51 -10.05 42.24
CA ASN A 448 -8.15 -9.35 41.12
C ASN A 448 -9.12 -10.24 40.35
N GLU A 449 -8.78 -11.51 40.12
CA GLU A 449 -9.67 -12.47 39.46
C GLU A 449 -10.92 -12.81 40.31
N ILE A 450 -10.76 -12.92 41.63
CA ILE A 450 -11.88 -13.12 42.56
C ILE A 450 -12.80 -11.88 42.58
N ASP A 451 -12.22 -10.67 42.61
CA ASP A 451 -12.98 -9.41 42.62
C ASP A 451 -13.70 -9.18 41.30
N ASN A 452 -13.07 -9.47 40.15
CA ASN A 452 -13.72 -9.44 38.84
C ASN A 452 -14.91 -10.40 38.76
N ARG A 453 -14.82 -11.58 39.39
CA ARG A 453 -15.93 -12.54 39.45
C ARG A 453 -17.04 -12.13 40.41
N ARG A 454 -16.74 -11.37 41.47
CA ARG A 454 -17.76 -10.79 42.35
C ARG A 454 -18.49 -9.66 41.64
N TYR A 455 -17.76 -8.73 41.03
CA TYR A 455 -18.33 -7.61 40.29
C TYR A 455 -19.24 -8.07 39.14
N LYS A 456 -18.84 -9.09 38.37
CA LYS A 456 -19.70 -9.67 37.32
C LYS A 456 -20.97 -10.35 37.84
N LYS A 457 -20.98 -10.82 39.09
CA LYS A 457 -22.18 -11.42 39.71
C LYS A 457 -23.14 -10.38 40.27
N ASP A 458 -22.66 -9.17 40.57
CA ASP A 458 -23.50 -8.08 41.09
C ASP A 458 -24.17 -7.26 39.96
N ILE A 459 -23.79 -7.49 38.69
CA ILE A 459 -24.33 -6.82 37.50
C ILE A 459 -25.55 -7.56 36.90
N PHE A 460 -25.73 -8.84 37.23
CA PHE A 460 -26.87 -9.68 36.81
C PHE A 460 -27.65 -10.14 38.03
#